data_AF-A0A4R0XA53-F1
#
_entry.id   AF-A0A4R0XA53-F1
#
_cell.length_a   1.000
_cell.length_b   1.000
_cell.length_c   1.000
_cell.angle_alpha   90.00
_cell.angle_beta   90.00
_cell.angle_gamma   90.00
#
_symmetry.space_group_name_H-M   'P 1'
#
loop_
_entity.id
_entity.type
_entity.pdbx_description
1 polymer ?
#
loop_
_entity_poly.entity_id
_entity_poly.type
_entity_poly.pdbx_seq_one_letter_code
_entity_poly.pdbx_strand_id
1 'polypeptide(L)'
;MNDRLLARPNPFPDESPQGLLLRAAFLNGWRSPIEMLLAFRLRYRRSVLTDPEVLQGIFDTLGICVEASSISFNGGRDYFLEYSSRLPLSMLRADAAPVCVSCLCECDYLRREWSHRLICSCVAHMRALLFECPSCGGTLSWDRGSPSLCSCGFDLRTAKPGLASPFAVSIERAFNRRDRGLVGDLTRFFILLEEVDFTRAGADFDWSNTAAALSLNDKRSVDALVALLRRNNGSESPQRTLRYFLRYGAVTRTRALQAIRVFSEDRYAGDNDYESSCIDQ
;
A
#
# COMPACT_ATOMS: atom_id res chain seq x y z
N MET A 1 3.40 29.19 -27.75
CA MET A 1 2.19 29.79 -27.16
C MET A 1 2.38 29.74 -25.65
N ASN A 2 1.55 30.43 -24.86
CA ASN A 2 1.64 30.34 -23.40
C ASN A 2 1.07 28.97 -23.01
N ASP A 3 1.88 27.92 -23.21
CA ASP A 3 1.49 26.51 -23.16
C ASP A 3 1.34 26.09 -21.69
N ARG A 4 0.29 26.59 -21.02
CA ARG A 4 -0.12 26.19 -19.67
C ARG A 4 -1.51 25.57 -19.73
N LEU A 5 -1.87 24.85 -18.67
CA LEU A 5 -3.23 24.31 -18.55
C LEU A 5 -4.26 25.44 -18.44
N LEU A 6 -5.42 25.25 -19.08
CA LEU A 6 -6.54 26.18 -19.03
C LEU A 6 -7.22 26.13 -17.67
N ALA A 7 -7.58 24.92 -17.23
CA ALA A 7 -8.14 24.65 -15.92
C ALA A 7 -7.03 24.15 -14.97
N ARG A 8 -6.91 24.75 -13.79
CA ARG A 8 -5.86 24.44 -12.83
C ARG A 8 -6.49 24.08 -11.49
N PRO A 9 -6.28 22.86 -10.98
CA PRO A 9 -6.87 22.45 -9.72
C PRO A 9 -6.23 23.20 -8.55
N ASN A 10 -7.06 23.59 -7.58
CA ASN A 10 -6.57 23.89 -6.24
C ASN A 10 -6.31 22.55 -5.50
N PRO A 11 -5.18 22.43 -4.80
CA PRO A 11 -4.84 21.21 -4.08
C PRO A 11 -5.73 21.08 -2.84
N PHE A 12 -6.11 19.85 -2.51
CA PHE A 12 -6.65 19.57 -1.18
C PHE A 12 -5.51 19.39 -0.15
N PRO A 13 -5.75 19.64 1.15
CA PRO A 13 -4.69 19.61 2.18
C PRO A 13 -3.93 18.29 2.29
N ASP A 14 -4.57 17.18 1.96
CA ASP A 14 -4.07 15.81 2.05
C ASP A 14 -4.05 15.11 0.69
N GLU A 15 -4.04 15.86 -0.42
CA GLU A 15 -3.96 15.30 -1.77
C GLU A 15 -2.55 14.76 -2.09
N SER A 16 -2.46 13.69 -2.88
CA SER A 16 -1.17 13.20 -3.37
C SER A 16 -0.69 13.98 -4.61
N PRO A 17 0.62 14.06 -4.89
CA PRO A 17 1.12 14.67 -6.13
C PRO A 17 0.49 14.05 -7.39
N GLN A 18 0.32 12.72 -7.38
CA GLN A 18 -0.34 11.99 -8.46
C GLN A 18 -1.83 12.34 -8.58
N GLY A 19 -2.53 12.50 -7.46
CA GLY A 19 -3.93 12.92 -7.42
C GLY A 19 -4.14 14.29 -8.04
N LEU A 20 -3.27 15.24 -7.72
CA LEU A 20 -3.34 16.59 -8.28
C LEU A 20 -3.09 16.61 -9.79
N LEU A 21 -2.08 15.86 -10.27
CA LEU A 21 -1.81 15.71 -11.70
C LEU A 21 -2.96 15.01 -12.44
N LEU A 22 -3.55 13.98 -11.83
CA LEU A 22 -4.73 13.27 -12.35
C LEU A 22 -5.93 14.22 -12.49
N ARG A 23 -6.22 15.02 -11.47
CA ARG A 23 -7.28 16.03 -11.55
C ARG A 23 -6.97 17.13 -12.56
N ALA A 24 -5.71 17.56 -12.67
CA ALA A 24 -5.30 18.53 -13.68
C ALA A 24 -5.57 17.99 -15.11
N ALA A 25 -5.24 16.72 -15.36
CA ALA A 25 -5.51 16.06 -16.63
C ALA A 25 -7.02 16.01 -16.93
N PHE A 26 -7.81 15.52 -15.96
CA PHE A 26 -9.26 15.42 -16.07
C PHE A 26 -9.93 16.78 -16.37
N LEU A 27 -9.56 17.83 -15.64
CA LEU A 27 -10.11 19.18 -15.81
C LEU A 27 -9.82 19.80 -17.18
N ASN A 28 -8.81 19.30 -17.88
CA ASN A 28 -8.44 19.77 -19.23
C ASN A 28 -8.81 18.75 -20.32
N GLY A 29 -9.61 17.72 -20.01
CA GLY A 29 -10.13 16.76 -20.98
C GLY A 29 -9.14 15.70 -21.46
N TRP A 30 -7.99 15.55 -20.79
CA TRP A 30 -7.05 14.47 -21.07
C TRP A 30 -7.58 13.14 -20.53
N ARG A 31 -7.32 12.04 -21.24
CA ARG A 31 -7.75 10.69 -20.83
C ARG A 31 -6.86 10.11 -19.74
N SER A 32 -5.65 10.64 -19.61
CA SER A 32 -4.69 10.21 -18.62
C SER A 32 -3.70 11.34 -18.30
N PRO A 33 -3.20 11.42 -17.06
CA PRO A 33 -2.16 12.37 -16.73
C PRO A 33 -0.82 12.11 -17.43
N ILE A 34 -0.49 10.87 -17.81
CA ILE A 34 0.71 10.62 -18.62
C ILE A 34 0.59 11.22 -20.02
N GLU A 35 -0.57 11.09 -20.68
CA GLU A 35 -0.82 11.75 -21.97
C GLU A 35 -0.65 13.26 -21.87
N MET A 36 -1.24 13.87 -20.82
CA MET A 36 -1.06 15.30 -20.54
C MET A 36 0.42 15.65 -20.39
N LEU A 37 1.16 14.96 -19.51
CA LEU A 37 2.58 15.26 -19.28
C LEU A 37 3.40 15.16 -20.57
N LEU A 38 3.16 14.15 -21.40
CA LEU A 38 3.84 13.99 -22.69
C LEU A 38 3.54 15.13 -23.66
N ALA A 39 2.30 15.64 -23.69
CA ALA A 39 1.92 16.79 -24.52
C ALA A 39 2.70 18.06 -24.16
N PHE A 40 3.05 18.23 -22.87
CA PHE A 40 3.93 19.30 -22.38
C PHE A 40 5.42 18.93 -22.40
N ARG A 41 5.80 17.82 -23.05
CA ARG A 41 7.18 17.30 -23.14
C ARG A 41 7.81 16.99 -21.76
N LEU A 42 6.98 16.73 -20.76
CA LEU A 42 7.38 16.33 -19.43
C LEU A 42 7.45 14.79 -19.36
N ARG A 43 8.43 14.28 -18.63
CA ARG A 43 8.55 12.85 -18.34
C ARG A 43 8.26 12.60 -16.87
N TYR A 44 7.34 11.70 -16.59
CA TYR A 44 7.11 11.24 -15.23
C TYR A 44 8.27 10.33 -14.78
N ARG A 45 8.80 10.60 -13.58
CA ARG A 45 9.75 9.73 -12.89
C ARG A 45 9.27 9.56 -11.45
N ARG A 46 9.56 8.41 -10.83
CA ARG A 46 9.16 8.16 -9.42
C ARG A 46 9.71 9.22 -8.46
N SER A 47 10.84 9.85 -8.79
CA SER A 47 11.39 10.98 -8.02
C SER A 47 10.44 12.16 -7.90
N VAL A 48 9.48 12.35 -8.82
CA VAL A 48 8.43 13.39 -8.73
C VAL A 48 7.64 13.30 -7.42
N LEU A 49 7.55 12.11 -6.83
CA LEU A 49 6.88 11.93 -5.55
C LEU A 49 7.69 12.56 -4.40
N THR A 50 9.01 12.51 -4.43
CA THR A 50 9.88 12.84 -3.28
C THR A 50 10.75 14.08 -3.47
N ASP A 51 10.94 14.51 -4.71
CA ASP A 51 11.80 15.61 -5.09
C ASP A 51 10.93 16.84 -5.40
N PRO A 52 10.84 17.81 -4.47
CA PRO A 52 10.00 18.98 -4.64
C PRO A 52 10.47 19.88 -5.79
N GLU A 53 11.77 19.91 -6.11
CA GLU A 53 12.28 20.75 -7.21
C GLU A 53 11.82 20.18 -8.57
N VAL A 54 11.92 18.86 -8.74
CA VAL A 54 11.43 18.18 -9.94
C VAL A 54 9.92 18.36 -10.09
N LEU A 55 9.16 18.22 -9.00
CA LEU A 55 7.70 18.43 -9.02
C LEU A 55 7.34 19.90 -9.28
N GLN A 56 8.08 20.86 -8.71
CA GLN A 56 7.86 22.29 -8.95
C GLN A 56 8.05 22.64 -10.43
N GLY A 57 9.09 22.11 -11.08
CA GLY A 57 9.30 22.32 -12.52
C GLY A 57 8.14 21.81 -13.38
N ILE A 58 7.50 20.70 -12.98
CA ILE A 58 6.26 20.22 -13.62
C ILE A 58 5.12 21.21 -13.38
N PHE A 59 4.91 21.66 -12.14
CA PHE A 59 3.86 22.61 -11.81
C PHE A 59 4.02 23.95 -12.53
N ASP A 60 5.24 24.48 -12.61
CA ASP A 60 5.54 25.74 -13.31
C ASP A 60 5.26 25.65 -14.81
N THR A 61 5.60 24.50 -15.41
CA THR A 61 5.31 24.20 -16.83
C THR A 61 3.80 24.12 -17.07
N LEU A 62 3.07 23.42 -16.21
CA LEU A 62 1.61 23.28 -16.32
C LEU A 62 0.85 24.53 -15.86
N GLY A 63 1.52 25.46 -15.18
CA GLY A 63 0.93 26.66 -14.58
C GLY A 63 0.15 26.40 -13.28
N ILE A 64 0.36 25.27 -12.61
CA ILE A 64 -0.29 24.91 -11.34
C ILE A 64 0.36 25.74 -10.20
N CYS A 65 -0.42 26.62 -9.56
CA CYS A 65 0.07 27.52 -8.52
C CYS A 65 0.08 26.83 -7.14
N VAL A 66 0.94 25.83 -6.96
CA VAL A 66 1.11 25.08 -5.71
C VAL A 66 2.60 24.96 -5.39
N GLU A 67 2.95 25.16 -4.12
CA GLU A 67 4.28 24.86 -3.63
C GLU A 67 4.49 23.33 -3.59
N ALA A 68 5.32 22.79 -4.47
CA ALA A 68 5.56 21.35 -4.54
C ALA A 68 6.01 20.75 -3.20
N SER A 69 6.73 21.54 -2.39
CA SER A 69 7.18 21.13 -1.06
C SER A 69 6.06 20.86 -0.05
N SER A 70 4.82 21.35 -0.29
CA SER A 70 3.67 21.11 0.59
C SER A 70 2.97 19.77 0.30
N ILE A 71 3.18 19.20 -0.89
CA ILE A 71 2.47 18.00 -1.37
C ILE A 71 3.41 16.81 -1.61
N SER A 72 4.68 17.06 -1.99
CA SER A 72 5.69 16.01 -2.17
C SER A 72 6.00 15.28 -0.87
N PHE A 73 6.40 14.01 -0.98
CA PHE A 73 6.91 13.18 0.10
C PHE A 73 8.36 13.57 0.44
N ASN A 74 8.57 14.71 1.10
CA ASN A 74 9.89 15.20 1.48
C ASN A 74 10.09 15.20 3.01
N GLY A 75 11.32 14.96 3.45
CA GLY A 75 11.65 14.83 4.87
C GLY A 75 11.31 16.09 5.66
N GLY A 76 10.68 15.92 6.84
CA GLY A 76 10.41 16.99 7.80
C GLY A 76 8.94 17.38 7.97
N ARG A 77 8.07 17.08 6.99
CA ARG A 77 6.62 17.36 7.10
C ARG A 77 5.73 16.14 7.01
N ASP A 78 6.14 15.10 6.29
CA ASP A 78 5.30 13.93 6.14
C ASP A 78 5.37 13.02 7.36
N TYR A 79 4.19 12.75 7.94
CA TYR A 79 3.97 11.82 9.06
C TYR A 79 4.60 10.43 8.86
N PHE A 80 4.93 10.07 7.62
CA PHE A 80 5.52 8.79 7.22
C PHE A 80 7.06 8.76 7.27
N LEU A 81 7.73 9.92 7.37
CA LEU A 81 9.11 10.11 6.90
C LEU A 81 10.17 10.27 8.02
N GLU A 82 9.86 10.00 9.29
CA GLU A 82 10.72 10.36 10.43
C GLU A 82 11.52 9.23 11.09
N TYR A 83 11.57 8.02 10.51
CA TYR A 83 12.39 6.91 11.06
C TYR A 83 13.88 7.00 10.68
N SER A 84 14.17 7.59 9.53
CA SER A 84 15.50 8.03 9.13
C SER A 84 15.28 9.32 8.34
N SER A 85 16.29 10.12 8.09
CA SER A 85 16.18 11.36 7.31
C SER A 85 15.53 11.21 5.91
N ARG A 86 15.21 9.98 5.46
CA ARG A 86 14.45 9.63 4.26
C ARG A 86 13.67 8.31 4.44
N LEU A 87 12.37 8.31 4.17
CA LEU A 87 11.55 7.12 4.02
C LEU A 87 12.17 6.26 2.92
N PRO A 88 12.32 4.95 3.12
CA PRO A 88 12.69 4.08 2.03
C PRO A 88 11.70 4.29 0.88
N LEU A 89 12.19 4.66 -0.30
CA LEU A 89 11.35 4.83 -1.49
C LEU A 89 10.50 3.57 -1.77
N SER A 90 10.97 2.40 -1.31
CA SER A 90 10.25 1.12 -1.34
C SER A 90 8.95 1.10 -0.54
N MET A 91 8.77 1.99 0.45
CA MET A 91 7.53 2.14 1.23
C MET A 91 6.53 3.10 0.59
N LEU A 92 6.94 3.86 -0.43
CA LEU A 92 6.00 4.52 -1.33
C LEU A 92 5.56 3.52 -2.39
N ARG A 93 4.26 3.50 -2.63
CA ARG A 93 3.61 2.70 -3.65
C ARG A 93 3.97 3.24 -5.04
N ALA A 94 4.27 2.34 -5.97
CA ALA A 94 4.57 2.71 -7.37
C ALA A 94 3.80 1.87 -8.39
N ASP A 95 3.23 0.77 -7.93
CA ASP A 95 2.51 -0.26 -8.67
C ASP A 95 0.99 -0.06 -8.63
N ALA A 96 0.48 0.71 -7.66
CA ALA A 96 -0.94 0.98 -7.52
C ALA A 96 -1.24 2.39 -6.96
N ALA A 97 -2.47 2.84 -7.17
CA ALA A 97 -3.06 4.06 -6.62
C ALA A 97 -4.45 3.70 -6.05
N PRO A 98 -4.47 2.97 -4.91
CA PRO A 98 -5.70 2.47 -4.33
C PRO A 98 -6.55 3.61 -3.80
N VAL A 99 -7.85 3.34 -3.62
CA VAL A 99 -8.82 4.36 -3.23
C VAL A 99 -9.75 3.88 -2.13
N CYS A 100 -10.19 4.79 -1.26
CA CYS A 100 -11.38 4.53 -0.46
C CYS A 100 -12.61 4.98 -1.25
N VAL A 101 -13.53 4.05 -1.51
CA VAL A 101 -14.81 4.32 -2.20
C VAL A 101 -15.60 5.44 -1.54
N SER A 102 -15.72 5.40 -0.21
CA SER A 102 -16.45 6.41 0.55
C SER A 102 -15.78 7.79 0.49
N CYS A 103 -14.45 7.87 0.60
CA CYS A 103 -13.73 9.13 0.42
C CYS A 103 -13.96 9.72 -0.98
N LEU A 104 -14.00 8.90 -2.03
CA LEU A 104 -14.27 9.38 -3.40
C LEU A 104 -15.70 9.89 -3.56
N CYS A 105 -16.68 9.30 -2.87
CA CYS A 105 -18.05 9.80 -2.83
C CYS A 105 -18.15 11.16 -2.12
N GLU A 106 -17.34 11.39 -1.09
CA GLU A 106 -17.30 12.66 -0.35
C GLU A 106 -16.55 13.74 -1.13
N CYS A 107 -15.34 13.43 -1.59
CA CYS A 107 -14.50 14.32 -2.39
C CYS A 107 -13.62 13.51 -3.36
N ASP A 108 -13.78 13.78 -4.66
CA ASP A 108 -13.16 12.98 -5.73
C ASP A 108 -11.68 13.34 -5.96
N TYR A 109 -10.79 12.90 -5.06
CA TYR A 109 -9.33 13.03 -5.19
C TYR A 109 -8.57 11.91 -4.48
N LEU A 110 -7.30 11.74 -4.84
CA LEU A 110 -6.42 10.73 -4.24
C LEU A 110 -5.73 11.29 -3.00
N ARG A 111 -5.92 10.62 -1.86
CA ARG A 111 -5.26 10.99 -0.60
C ARG A 111 -3.78 10.61 -0.63
N ARG A 112 -2.95 11.45 -0.02
CA ARG A 112 -1.49 11.28 0.08
C ARG A 112 -1.10 10.03 0.86
N GLU A 113 -1.82 9.72 1.94
CA GLU A 113 -1.55 8.54 2.78
C GLU A 113 -1.71 7.21 2.03
N TRP A 114 -2.59 7.13 1.01
CA TRP A 114 -2.81 5.91 0.23
C TRP A 114 -1.59 5.50 -0.62
N SER A 115 -0.68 6.45 -0.85
CA SER A 115 0.62 6.17 -1.48
C SER A 115 1.58 5.43 -0.54
N HIS A 116 1.26 5.27 0.75
CA HIS A 116 2.12 4.53 1.68
C HIS A 116 1.73 3.06 1.76
N ARG A 117 2.70 2.14 1.67
CA ARG A 117 2.44 0.70 1.58
C ARG A 117 1.82 0.07 2.83
N LEU A 118 2.06 0.64 4.01
CA LEU A 118 1.38 0.23 5.26
C LEU A 118 -0.08 0.70 5.34
N ILE A 119 -0.51 1.65 4.51
CA ILE A 119 -1.88 2.16 4.53
C ILE A 119 -2.68 1.39 3.49
N CYS A 120 -3.36 0.34 3.95
CA CYS A 120 -4.22 -0.52 3.13
C CYS A 120 -5.70 -0.45 3.55
N SER A 121 -6.05 0.46 4.46
CA SER A 121 -7.41 0.67 4.94
C SER A 121 -7.64 2.15 5.23
N CYS A 122 -8.84 2.63 4.96
CA CYS A 122 -9.30 3.94 5.37
C CYS A 122 -9.85 3.84 6.79
N VAL A 123 -9.27 4.59 7.74
CA VAL A 123 -9.75 4.64 9.13
C VAL A 123 -11.03 5.47 9.25
N ALA A 124 -11.18 6.53 8.46
CA ALA A 124 -12.39 7.36 8.48
C ALA A 124 -13.67 6.57 8.17
N HIS A 125 -13.59 5.60 7.24
CA HIS A 125 -14.74 4.79 6.82
C HIS A 125 -14.68 3.33 7.26
N MET A 126 -13.59 2.90 7.91
CA MET A 126 -13.36 1.53 8.34
C MET A 126 -13.54 0.48 7.22
N ARG A 127 -13.02 0.80 6.03
CA ARG A 127 -13.00 -0.07 4.84
C ARG A 127 -11.59 -0.32 4.34
N ALA A 128 -11.37 -1.48 3.73
CA ALA A 128 -10.15 -1.74 2.97
C ALA A 128 -10.08 -0.75 1.79
N LEU A 129 -8.88 -0.32 1.42
CA LEU A 129 -8.72 0.41 0.16
C LEU A 129 -8.97 -0.54 -1.01
N LEU A 130 -9.58 -0.03 -2.07
CA LEU A 130 -9.79 -0.74 -3.32
C LEU A 130 -8.50 -0.67 -4.14
N PHE A 131 -7.88 -1.82 -4.39
CA PHE A 131 -6.64 -1.94 -5.16
C PHE A 131 -6.87 -2.34 -6.62
N GLU A 132 -7.92 -3.10 -6.87
CA GLU A 132 -8.25 -3.66 -8.17
C GLU A 132 -9.67 -3.26 -8.55
N CYS A 133 -9.88 -3.04 -9.84
CA CYS A 133 -11.21 -2.77 -10.36
C CYS A 133 -12.06 -4.05 -10.34
N PRO A 134 -13.25 -4.06 -9.70
CA PRO A 134 -14.09 -5.25 -9.64
C PRO A 134 -14.68 -5.64 -11.01
N SER A 135 -14.66 -4.72 -11.99
CA SER A 135 -15.19 -4.99 -13.34
C SER A 135 -14.15 -5.61 -14.27
N CYS A 136 -12.90 -5.14 -14.26
CA CYS A 136 -11.87 -5.63 -15.19
C CYS A 136 -10.73 -6.42 -14.51
N GLY A 137 -10.70 -6.49 -13.18
CA GLY A 137 -9.61 -7.12 -12.41
C GLY A 137 -8.28 -6.35 -12.44
N GLY A 138 -8.18 -5.25 -13.18
CA GLY A 138 -6.94 -4.49 -13.30
C GLY A 138 -6.59 -3.73 -12.02
N THR A 139 -5.30 -3.77 -11.65
CA THR A 139 -4.74 -2.92 -10.59
C THR A 139 -4.97 -1.45 -10.91
N LEU A 140 -5.48 -0.72 -9.94
CA LEU A 140 -5.75 0.71 -10.08
C LEU A 140 -4.45 1.49 -10.20
N SER A 141 -4.23 2.11 -11.36
CA SER A 141 -3.15 3.07 -11.57
C SER A 141 -3.65 4.50 -11.33
N TRP A 142 -2.74 5.43 -11.03
CA TRP A 142 -3.04 6.86 -11.04
C TRP A 142 -3.17 7.40 -12.48
N ASP A 143 -2.62 6.68 -13.45
CA ASP A 143 -2.74 6.97 -14.88
C ASP A 143 -4.07 6.47 -15.43
N ARG A 144 -5.13 7.22 -15.12
CA ARG A 144 -6.54 6.94 -15.47
C ARG A 144 -7.26 8.25 -15.79
N GLY A 145 -8.52 8.16 -16.22
CA GLY A 145 -9.29 9.35 -16.65
C GLY A 145 -9.71 10.28 -15.52
N SER A 146 -9.93 9.76 -14.31
CA SER A 146 -10.30 10.55 -13.13
C SER A 146 -10.04 9.75 -11.85
N PRO A 147 -10.07 10.36 -10.65
CA PRO A 147 -9.87 9.61 -9.40
C PRO A 147 -10.94 8.54 -9.15
N SER A 148 -12.17 8.77 -9.61
CA SER A 148 -13.33 7.88 -9.46
C SER A 148 -13.52 6.85 -10.59
N LEU A 149 -12.78 6.93 -11.70
CA LEU A 149 -12.96 6.02 -12.83
C LEU A 149 -11.78 5.07 -13.01
N CYS A 150 -12.05 3.79 -13.19
CA CYS A 150 -11.05 2.88 -13.72
C CYS A 150 -10.72 3.22 -15.19
N SER A 151 -9.55 2.81 -15.68
CA SER A 151 -9.19 2.89 -17.11
C SER A 151 -10.15 2.11 -18.02
N CYS A 152 -10.91 1.14 -17.51
CA CYS A 152 -11.98 0.47 -18.25
C CYS A 152 -13.31 1.25 -18.28
N GLY A 153 -13.39 2.41 -17.62
CA GLY A 153 -14.60 3.23 -17.51
C GLY A 153 -15.53 2.88 -16.33
N PHE A 154 -15.20 1.86 -15.55
CA PHE A 154 -15.98 1.51 -14.36
C PHE A 154 -15.90 2.61 -13.29
N ASP A 155 -17.05 2.99 -12.72
CA ASP A 155 -17.13 3.94 -11.61
C ASP A 155 -16.81 3.26 -10.28
N LEU A 156 -15.62 3.55 -9.75
CA LEU A 156 -15.08 2.99 -8.53
C LEU A 156 -15.96 3.33 -7.31
N ARG A 157 -16.75 4.40 -7.36
CA ARG A 157 -17.67 4.79 -6.28
C ARG A 157 -18.79 3.77 -6.05
N THR A 158 -19.03 2.90 -7.03
CA THR A 158 -20.04 1.83 -6.94
C THR A 158 -19.49 0.51 -6.41
N ALA A 159 -18.17 0.41 -6.23
CA ALA A 159 -17.52 -0.79 -5.72
C ALA A 159 -17.85 -1.04 -4.24
N LYS A 160 -17.77 -2.30 -3.81
CA LYS A 160 -18.04 -2.72 -2.43
C LYS A 160 -16.77 -3.32 -1.81
N PRO A 161 -15.88 -2.50 -1.23
CA PRO A 161 -14.65 -3.01 -0.63
C PRO A 161 -14.94 -3.76 0.67
N GLY A 162 -13.99 -4.65 1.04
CA GLY A 162 -14.01 -5.37 2.30
C GLY A 162 -13.88 -4.46 3.53
N LEU A 163 -13.92 -5.07 4.71
CA LEU A 163 -13.69 -4.37 5.97
C LEU A 163 -12.23 -3.91 6.08
N ALA A 164 -12.01 -2.82 6.82
CA ALA A 164 -10.67 -2.39 7.16
C ALA A 164 -9.90 -3.50 7.90
N SER A 165 -8.59 -3.44 7.78
CA SER A 165 -7.67 -4.15 8.66
C SER A 165 -8.06 -3.92 10.12
N PRO A 166 -8.07 -4.98 10.94
CA PRO A 166 -8.22 -4.83 12.38
C PRO A 166 -7.15 -3.97 13.05
N PHE A 167 -6.04 -3.71 12.36
CA PHE A 167 -4.93 -2.90 12.82
C PHE A 167 -4.90 -1.49 12.19
N ALA A 168 -5.85 -1.15 11.31
CA ALA A 168 -5.88 0.10 10.58
C ALA A 168 -5.72 1.33 11.49
N VAL A 169 -6.53 1.37 12.56
CA VAL A 169 -6.49 2.45 13.56
C VAL A 169 -5.13 2.52 14.26
N SER A 170 -4.53 1.38 14.59
CA SER A 170 -3.23 1.34 15.27
C SER A 170 -2.10 1.82 14.35
N ILE A 171 -2.12 1.42 13.08
CA ILE A 171 -1.15 1.87 12.07
C ILE A 171 -1.27 3.38 11.87
N GLU A 172 -2.48 3.88 11.62
CA GLU A 172 -2.71 5.32 11.42
C GLU A 172 -2.31 6.13 12.65
N ARG A 173 -2.68 5.68 13.86
CA ARG A 173 -2.26 6.33 15.11
C ARG A 173 -0.74 6.36 15.28
N ALA A 174 -0.03 5.30 14.88
CA ALA A 174 1.43 5.26 14.95
C ALA A 174 2.05 6.39 14.11
N PHE A 175 1.57 6.57 12.88
CA PHE A 175 1.99 7.66 12.00
C PHE A 175 1.59 9.05 12.55
N ASN A 176 0.33 9.22 12.94
CA ASN A 176 -0.17 10.49 13.46
C ASN A 176 0.56 10.96 14.73
N ARG A 177 0.93 10.01 15.61
CA ARG A 177 1.69 10.30 16.84
C ARG A 177 3.19 10.35 16.64
N ARG A 178 3.69 10.03 15.44
CA ARG A 178 5.13 9.90 15.15
C ARG A 178 5.81 8.92 16.11
N ASP A 179 5.16 7.79 16.40
CA ASP A 179 5.73 6.74 17.23
C ASP A 179 6.87 6.05 16.47
N ARG A 180 8.10 6.54 16.67
CA ARG A 180 9.29 6.08 15.93
C ARG A 180 9.59 4.61 16.15
N GLY A 181 9.30 4.08 17.34
CA GLY A 181 9.52 2.67 17.66
C GLY A 181 8.56 1.80 16.87
N LEU A 182 7.26 2.07 16.99
CA LEU A 182 6.23 1.28 16.32
C LEU A 182 6.29 1.42 14.80
N VAL A 183 6.48 2.62 14.26
CA VAL A 183 6.64 2.82 12.81
C VAL A 183 7.89 2.09 12.29
N GLY A 184 8.99 2.13 13.04
CA GLY A 184 10.21 1.38 12.71
C GLY A 184 9.99 -0.12 12.63
N ASP A 185 9.32 -0.70 13.62
CA ASP A 185 8.99 -2.13 13.64
C ASP A 185 8.02 -2.51 12.50
N LEU A 186 6.97 -1.71 12.28
CA LEU A 186 6.01 -1.91 11.18
C LEU A 186 6.72 -1.95 9.83
N THR A 187 7.55 -0.96 9.53
CA THR A 187 8.30 -0.88 8.27
C THR A 187 9.26 -2.06 8.14
N ARG A 188 9.96 -2.43 9.21
CA ARG A 188 10.93 -3.52 9.19
C ARG A 188 10.27 -4.87 8.95
N PHE A 189 9.21 -5.18 9.68
CA PHE A 189 8.48 -6.42 9.47
C PHE A 189 7.84 -6.47 8.08
N PHE A 190 7.29 -5.37 7.59
CA PHE A 190 6.74 -5.30 6.24
C PHE A 190 7.78 -5.69 5.18
N ILE A 191 8.98 -5.09 5.23
CA ILE A 191 10.07 -5.40 4.29
C ILE A 191 10.52 -6.86 4.40
N LEU A 192 10.64 -7.38 5.63
CA LEU A 192 11.02 -8.78 5.84
C LEU A 192 9.97 -9.75 5.29
N LEU A 193 8.69 -9.46 5.49
CA LEU A 193 7.57 -10.26 4.97
C LEU A 193 7.55 -10.26 3.44
N GLU A 194 7.73 -9.10 2.83
CA GLU A 194 7.85 -8.98 1.37
C GLU A 194 9.05 -9.78 0.83
N GLU A 195 10.20 -9.75 1.52
CA GLU A 195 11.40 -10.49 1.10
C GLU A 195 11.19 -12.01 1.13
N VAL A 196 10.44 -12.51 2.12
CA VAL A 196 10.27 -13.96 2.31
C VAL A 196 9.01 -14.52 1.65
N ASP A 197 8.14 -13.72 1.05
CA ASP A 197 6.95 -14.19 0.33
C ASP A 197 7.29 -14.50 -1.14
N PHE A 198 7.76 -15.73 -1.39
CA PHE A 198 8.28 -16.13 -2.70
C PHE A 198 7.21 -16.19 -3.80
N THR A 199 5.94 -16.29 -3.42
CA THR A 199 4.82 -16.28 -4.36
C THR A 199 4.53 -14.89 -4.90
N ARG A 200 4.97 -13.84 -4.18
CA ARG A 200 4.55 -12.44 -4.38
C ARG A 200 3.03 -12.24 -4.45
N ALA A 201 2.27 -13.23 -3.99
CA ALA A 201 0.81 -13.20 -3.97
C ALA A 201 0.26 -12.42 -2.76
N GLY A 202 1.12 -12.10 -1.78
CA GLY A 202 0.79 -11.21 -0.69
C GLY A 202 0.65 -9.77 -1.19
N ALA A 203 -0.59 -9.32 -1.39
CA ALA A 203 -0.86 -7.90 -1.55
C ALA A 203 -0.40 -7.15 -0.28
N ASP A 204 -0.05 -5.86 -0.41
CA ASP A 204 0.35 -5.00 0.71
C ASP A 204 -0.61 -5.06 1.92
N PHE A 205 -1.89 -5.39 1.70
CA PHE A 205 -2.87 -5.61 2.76
C PHE A 205 -2.47 -6.74 3.72
N ASP A 206 -1.96 -7.86 3.23
CA ASP A 206 -1.56 -9.00 4.07
C ASP A 206 -0.27 -8.71 4.84
N TRP A 207 0.72 -8.14 4.16
CA TRP A 207 2.00 -7.80 4.77
C TRP A 207 1.85 -6.69 5.81
N SER A 208 1.03 -5.67 5.54
CA SER A 208 0.73 -4.61 6.52
C SER A 208 0.01 -5.16 7.76
N ASN A 209 -0.95 -6.07 7.58
CA ASN A 209 -1.65 -6.73 8.69
C ASN A 209 -0.70 -7.58 9.54
N THR A 210 0.14 -8.38 8.88
CA THR A 210 1.09 -9.27 9.56
C THR A 210 2.16 -8.46 10.29
N ALA A 211 2.68 -7.40 9.66
CA ALA A 211 3.63 -6.48 10.26
C ALA A 211 3.04 -5.81 11.51
N ALA A 212 1.78 -5.37 11.44
CA ALA A 212 1.10 -4.79 12.60
C ALA A 212 0.85 -5.80 13.72
N ALA A 213 0.43 -7.02 13.39
CA ALA A 213 0.26 -8.07 14.39
C ALA A 213 1.56 -8.39 15.13
N LEU A 214 2.69 -8.46 14.40
CA LEU A 214 4.01 -8.68 14.99
C LEU A 214 4.47 -7.49 15.85
N SER A 215 4.33 -6.27 15.34
CA SER A 215 4.78 -5.05 16.03
C SER A 215 3.99 -4.77 17.31
N LEU A 216 2.71 -5.15 17.34
CA LEU A 216 1.82 -4.97 18.48
C LEU A 216 1.78 -6.19 19.43
N ASN A 217 2.60 -7.23 19.17
CA ASN A 217 2.58 -8.51 19.88
C ASN A 217 1.16 -9.13 19.97
N ASP A 218 0.38 -8.99 18.91
CA ASP A 218 -0.97 -9.53 18.81
C ASP A 218 -0.92 -11.04 18.55
N LYS A 219 -1.82 -11.81 19.18
CA LYS A 219 -1.89 -13.26 19.00
C LYS A 219 -2.12 -13.69 17.55
N ARG A 220 -2.79 -12.85 16.75
CA ARG A 220 -3.04 -13.08 15.32
C ARG A 220 -1.76 -13.15 14.49
N SER A 221 -0.62 -12.73 15.04
CA SER A 221 0.67 -12.85 14.36
C SER A 221 1.03 -14.31 14.08
N VAL A 222 0.60 -15.25 14.95
CA VAL A 222 0.86 -16.68 14.73
C VAL A 222 0.11 -17.17 13.49
N ASP A 223 -1.21 -16.91 13.43
CA ASP A 223 -2.05 -17.30 12.30
C ASP A 223 -1.55 -16.69 10.97
N ALA A 224 -1.13 -15.43 11.02
CA ALA A 224 -0.58 -14.74 9.87
C ALA A 224 0.75 -15.35 9.39
N LEU A 225 1.65 -15.74 10.31
CA LEU A 225 2.88 -16.46 9.95
C LEU A 225 2.60 -17.86 9.43
N VAL A 226 1.59 -18.57 9.96
CA VAL A 226 1.14 -19.86 9.42
C VAL A 226 0.63 -19.70 8.00
N ALA A 227 -0.15 -18.65 7.72
CA ALA A 227 -0.62 -18.37 6.35
C ALA A 227 0.55 -18.13 5.39
N LEU A 228 1.58 -17.38 5.81
CA LEU A 228 2.82 -17.21 5.04
C LEU A 228 3.55 -18.53 4.78
N LEU A 229 3.66 -19.40 5.80
CA LEU A 229 4.24 -20.74 5.65
C LEU A 229 3.46 -21.59 4.63
N ARG A 230 2.12 -21.54 4.67
CA ARG A 230 1.27 -22.23 3.70
C ARG A 230 1.44 -21.69 2.29
N ARG A 231 1.61 -20.37 2.11
CA ARG A 231 1.88 -19.78 0.79
C ARG A 231 3.21 -20.23 0.20
N ASN A 232 4.25 -20.30 1.04
CA ASN A 232 5.58 -20.75 0.62
C ASN A 232 5.72 -22.27 0.55
N ASN A 233 4.64 -23.00 0.83
CA ASN A 233 4.67 -24.44 0.89
C ASN A 233 5.17 -25.04 -0.44
N GLY A 234 6.14 -25.97 -0.35
CA GLY A 234 6.79 -26.57 -1.51
C GLY A 234 7.87 -25.71 -2.18
N SER A 235 7.94 -24.40 -1.88
CA SER A 235 8.98 -23.51 -2.40
C SER A 235 10.15 -23.33 -1.43
N GLU A 236 9.87 -23.30 -0.12
CA GLU A 236 10.90 -23.10 0.92
C GLU A 236 10.52 -23.80 2.23
N SER A 237 11.51 -24.22 3.01
CA SER A 237 11.29 -24.84 4.32
C SER A 237 10.74 -23.83 5.34
N PRO A 238 9.96 -24.26 6.35
CA PRO A 238 9.42 -23.34 7.36
C PRO A 238 10.48 -22.53 8.12
N GLN A 239 11.60 -23.18 8.45
CA GLN A 239 12.71 -22.54 9.18
C GLN A 239 13.39 -21.46 8.34
N ARG A 240 13.53 -21.69 7.02
CA ARG A 240 14.13 -20.72 6.10
C ARG A 240 13.17 -19.58 5.79
N THR A 241 11.87 -19.86 5.62
CA THR A 241 10.82 -18.84 5.48
C THR A 241 10.81 -17.89 6.68
N LEU A 242 10.89 -18.42 7.90
CA LEU A 242 10.83 -17.60 9.12
C LEU A 242 12.19 -17.20 9.71
N ARG A 243 13.29 -17.35 8.94
CA ARG A 243 14.68 -17.18 9.44
C ARG A 243 14.93 -15.83 10.13
N TYR A 244 14.33 -14.76 9.61
CA TYR A 244 14.51 -13.41 10.15
C TYR A 244 13.72 -13.23 11.45
N PHE A 245 12.49 -13.73 11.50
CA PHE A 245 11.62 -13.65 12.68
C PHE A 245 12.17 -14.48 13.85
N LEU A 246 12.79 -15.62 13.57
CA LEU A 246 13.47 -16.45 14.57
C LEU A 246 14.69 -15.79 15.22
N ARG A 247 15.28 -14.78 14.56
CA ARG A 247 16.48 -14.05 15.01
C ARG A 247 16.18 -12.63 15.53
N TYR A 248 14.93 -12.17 15.47
CA TYR A 248 14.57 -10.78 15.75
C TYR A 248 14.66 -10.41 17.24
N GLY A 249 13.85 -11.07 18.07
CA GLY A 249 13.74 -10.82 19.50
C GLY A 249 12.90 -11.92 20.17
N ALA A 250 12.93 -12.01 21.50
CA ALA A 250 12.34 -13.14 22.23
C ALA A 250 10.85 -13.36 21.90
N VAL A 251 10.06 -12.28 21.87
CA VAL A 251 8.62 -12.34 21.58
C VAL A 251 8.36 -12.81 20.14
N THR A 252 8.94 -12.15 19.15
CA THR A 252 8.81 -12.51 17.73
C THR A 252 9.28 -13.94 17.45
N ARG A 253 10.39 -14.35 18.08
CA ARG A 253 10.90 -15.71 17.98
C ARG A 253 9.91 -16.72 18.52
N THR A 254 9.29 -16.46 19.68
CA THR A 254 8.25 -17.33 20.24
C THR A 254 7.06 -17.45 19.28
N ARG A 255 6.58 -16.34 18.70
CA ARG A 255 5.50 -16.37 17.71
C ARG A 255 5.86 -17.19 16.46
N ALA A 256 7.09 -17.04 15.95
CA ALA A 256 7.57 -17.79 14.81
C ALA A 256 7.69 -19.29 15.11
N LEU A 257 8.19 -19.67 16.28
CA LEU A 257 8.26 -21.07 16.71
C LEU A 257 6.87 -21.68 16.88
N GLN A 258 5.91 -20.92 17.44
CA GLN A 258 4.51 -21.33 17.53
C GLN A 258 3.92 -21.57 16.14
N ALA A 259 4.15 -20.67 15.18
CA ALA A 259 3.66 -20.83 13.82
C ALA A 259 4.23 -22.08 13.13
N ILE A 260 5.52 -22.38 13.33
CA ILE A 260 6.13 -23.62 12.80
C ILE A 260 5.46 -24.86 13.40
N ARG A 261 5.23 -24.88 14.71
CA ARG A 261 4.55 -26.01 15.38
C ARG A 261 3.16 -26.23 14.80
N VAL A 262 2.33 -25.18 14.73
CA VAL A 262 0.97 -25.27 14.18
C VAL A 262 0.99 -25.76 12.73
N PHE A 263 1.87 -25.20 11.90
CA PHE A 263 2.00 -25.62 10.50
C PHE A 263 2.42 -27.09 10.34
N SER A 264 3.28 -27.59 11.23
CA SER A 264 3.68 -29.01 11.23
C SER A 264 2.54 -29.91 11.67
N GLU A 265 1.82 -29.57 12.74
CA GLU A 265 0.67 -30.36 13.24
C GLU A 265 -0.43 -30.50 12.18
N ASP A 266 -0.74 -29.42 11.45
CA ASP A 266 -1.72 -29.44 10.35
C ASP A 266 -1.33 -30.40 9.21
N ARG A 267 -0.04 -30.54 8.90
CA ARG A 267 0.45 -31.45 7.87
C ARG A 267 0.30 -32.91 8.28
N TYR A 268 0.64 -33.24 9.51
CA TYR A 268 0.49 -34.60 10.03
C TYR A 268 -0.97 -35.03 10.16
N ALA A 269 -1.88 -34.10 10.45
CA ALA A 269 -3.32 -34.37 10.44
C ALA A 269 -3.83 -34.70 9.02
N GLY A 270 -3.38 -33.98 8.00
CA GLY A 270 -3.77 -34.22 6.60
C GLY A 270 -3.23 -35.52 5.98
N ASP A 271 -2.04 -35.98 6.40
CA ASP A 271 -1.47 -37.26 5.94
C ASP A 271 -2.15 -38.48 6.61
N ASN A 272 -2.57 -38.36 7.88
CA ASN A 272 -3.28 -39.45 8.59
C ASN A 272 -4.70 -39.70 8.07
N ASP A 273 -5.36 -38.70 7.49
CA ASP A 273 -6.68 -38.86 6.86
C ASP A 273 -6.59 -39.60 5.51
N TYR A 274 -5.44 -39.55 4.83
CA TYR A 274 -5.19 -40.33 3.61
C TYR A 274 -4.89 -41.81 3.94
N GLU A 275 -4.09 -42.09 4.97
CA GLU A 275 -3.78 -43.47 5.39
C GLU A 275 -5.00 -44.20 5.97
N SER A 276 -5.95 -43.48 6.59
CA SER A 276 -7.20 -44.08 7.08
C SER A 276 -8.20 -44.43 5.97
N SER A 277 -8.02 -43.92 4.75
CA SER A 277 -8.87 -44.23 3.58
C SER A 277 -8.38 -45.44 2.77
N CYS A 278 -7.16 -45.93 3.03
CA CYS A 278 -6.55 -47.06 2.33
C CYS A 278 -6.58 -48.38 3.11
N ILE A 279 -7.24 -48.43 4.28
CA ILE A 279 -7.34 -49.64 5.11
C ILE A 279 -8.72 -50.33 4.98
N ASP A 280 -9.68 -49.74 4.26
CA ASP A 280 -11.00 -50.33 3.98
C ASP A 280 -11.21 -50.66 2.47
N GLN A 281 -10.22 -51.29 1.82
CA GLN A 281 -10.40 -51.99 0.53
C GLN A 281 -9.79 -53.39 0.52
#